data_AF-A0A832TP31-F1
#
_entry.id   AF-A0A832TP31-F1
#
_cell.length_a   1.000
_cell.length_b   1.000
_cell.length_c   1.000
_cell.angle_alpha   90.00
_cell.angle_beta   90.00
_cell.angle_gamma   90.00
#
_symmetry.space_group_name_H-M   'P 1'
#
loop_
_entity.id
_entity.type
_entity.pdbx_description
1 polymer ?
#
loop_
_entity_poly.entity_id
_entity_poly.type
_entity_poly.pdbx_seq_one_letter_code
_entity_poly.pdbx_strand_id
1 'polypeptide(L)'
;MNSITCPKCGKECDKLFDSVCRDCFFETFKLIELPLVLHVRICSSCGAYFHRSRWENIGNLEEVVLKAVENALFIHNEAGDVELYLEPKEITPYIYMVRAKVDAVVRGEPAHAEAETEVRVQRTACDMCSRESGGYFEAIIQIRAAGRFPTEEEKRRCAAIAREAMESMKKKGDRLAFISDSQEQKEGIDLYMGSMNASRQVCRMIISELGGSFAESPTLVGMKDGKNLYRITFAMRLPEFRPGDVIRFRGRIIQIRSSGKKVNGISLEDGSRFISTPEELKGAEKIANIGDAVLTVLVSIEENAILVLDPETYETVAIKKPMPFHAEAGSEIPVLKTEYGIFALAHSDVPQEK
;
A
#
# COMPACT_ATOMS: atom_id res chain seq x y z
N MET A 1 -49.49 -19.53 53.82
CA MET A 1 -48.28 -18.87 53.31
C MET A 1 -47.69 -18.12 54.48
N ASN A 2 -46.45 -18.44 54.88
CA ASN A 2 -45.79 -17.68 55.95
C ASN A 2 -45.29 -16.38 55.32
N SER A 3 -45.96 -15.27 55.61
CA SER A 3 -45.47 -13.95 55.23
C SER A 3 -44.30 -13.56 56.15
N ILE A 4 -43.25 -13.02 55.55
CA ILE A 4 -42.05 -12.56 56.25
C ILE A 4 -42.07 -11.04 56.22
N THR A 5 -41.96 -10.41 57.39
CA THR A 5 -41.88 -8.95 57.49
C THR A 5 -40.46 -8.48 57.16
N CYS A 6 -40.33 -7.59 56.19
CA CYS A 6 -39.04 -6.99 55.83
C CYS A 6 -38.49 -6.14 56.99
N PRO A 7 -37.26 -6.39 57.48
CA PRO A 7 -36.70 -5.63 58.60
C PRO A 7 -36.33 -4.18 58.24
N LYS A 8 -36.23 -3.82 56.95
CA LYS A 8 -35.91 -2.46 56.49
C LYS A 8 -37.15 -1.57 56.30
N CYS A 9 -38.23 -2.09 55.72
CA CYS A 9 -39.41 -1.29 55.36
C CYS A 9 -40.73 -1.75 56.01
N GLY A 10 -40.73 -2.88 56.74
CA GLY A 10 -41.92 -3.40 57.43
C GLY A 10 -42.98 -4.04 56.54
N LYS A 11 -42.80 -4.11 55.21
CA LYS A 11 -43.73 -4.78 54.29
C LYS A 11 -43.67 -6.30 54.46
N GLU A 12 -44.82 -6.96 54.36
CA GLU A 12 -44.89 -8.42 54.24
C GLU A 12 -44.45 -8.87 52.84
N CYS A 13 -43.66 -9.93 52.78
CA CYS A 13 -43.16 -10.52 51.54
C CYS A 13 -43.01 -12.04 51.65
N ASP A 14 -43.06 -12.72 50.51
CA ASP A 14 -42.98 -14.18 50.45
C ASP A 14 -41.53 -14.70 50.51
N LYS A 15 -40.56 -13.85 50.17
CA LYS A 15 -39.14 -14.19 50.07
C LYS A 15 -38.26 -12.98 50.40
N LEU A 16 -37.17 -13.24 51.12
CA LEU A 16 -36.12 -12.25 51.38
C LEU A 16 -34.95 -12.41 50.38
N PHE A 17 -34.35 -11.28 50.01
CA PHE A 17 -33.14 -11.13 49.22
C PHE A 17 -32.11 -10.45 50.12
N ASP A 18 -31.07 -11.17 50.54
CA ASP A 18 -30.08 -10.71 51.54
C ASP A 18 -30.73 -10.08 52.77
N SER A 19 -31.65 -10.82 53.38
CA SER A 19 -32.37 -10.46 54.60
C SER A 19 -33.34 -9.27 54.50
N VAL A 20 -33.60 -8.73 53.30
CA VAL A 20 -34.63 -7.69 53.07
C VAL A 20 -35.61 -8.08 51.96
N CYS A 21 -36.73 -7.39 51.79
CA CYS A 21 -37.63 -7.65 50.65
C CYS A 21 -37.00 -7.22 49.31
N ARG A 22 -37.59 -7.67 48.21
CA ARG A 22 -37.19 -7.35 46.82
C ARG A 22 -36.90 -5.85 46.61
N ASP A 23 -37.86 -4.98 46.90
CA ASP A 23 -37.73 -3.53 46.71
C ASP A 23 -36.51 -2.98 47.47
N CYS A 24 -36.38 -3.38 48.74
CA CYS A 24 -35.33 -2.93 49.63
C CYS A 24 -33.92 -3.40 49.22
N PHE A 25 -33.84 -4.58 48.58
CA PHE A 25 -32.61 -5.13 48.02
C PHE A 25 -32.20 -4.32 46.79
N PHE A 26 -33.11 -4.15 45.82
CA PHE A 26 -32.84 -3.44 44.56
C PHE A 26 -32.60 -1.94 44.73
N GLU A 27 -33.08 -1.32 45.81
CA GLU A 27 -32.70 0.07 46.16
C GLU A 27 -31.20 0.25 46.42
N THR A 28 -30.53 -0.78 46.93
CA THR A 28 -29.10 -0.72 47.32
C THR A 28 -28.20 -1.54 46.40
N PHE A 29 -28.78 -2.48 45.67
CA PHE A 29 -28.07 -3.34 44.73
C PHE A 29 -27.63 -2.54 43.51
N LYS A 30 -26.33 -2.50 43.27
CA LYS A 30 -25.76 -1.87 42.09
C LYS A 30 -25.59 -2.90 40.98
N LEU A 31 -26.55 -2.95 40.06
CA LEU A 31 -26.50 -3.83 38.90
C LEU A 31 -25.35 -3.45 37.94
N ILE A 32 -25.14 -2.15 37.74
CA ILE A 32 -24.07 -1.62 36.88
C ILE A 32 -23.31 -0.49 37.57
N GLU A 33 -22.05 -0.31 37.19
CA GLU A 33 -21.28 0.89 37.50
C GLU A 33 -20.55 1.38 36.25
N LEU A 34 -20.58 2.69 36.02
CA LEU A 34 -19.90 3.31 34.89
C LEU A 34 -19.26 4.62 35.36
N PRO A 35 -17.99 4.90 35.02
CA PRO A 35 -17.36 6.17 35.37
C PRO A 35 -18.09 7.35 34.74
N LEU A 36 -18.30 8.43 35.49
CA LEU A 36 -18.96 9.65 34.99
C LEU A 36 -18.23 10.27 33.79
N VAL A 37 -16.91 10.13 33.75
CA VAL A 37 -16.06 10.63 32.66
C VAL A 37 -15.09 9.55 32.22
N LEU A 38 -15.05 9.29 30.91
CA LEU A 38 -14.08 8.41 30.27
C LEU A 38 -13.18 9.20 29.32
N HIS A 39 -11.88 8.89 29.32
CA HIS A 39 -10.93 9.49 28.39
C HIS A 39 -10.50 8.48 27.34
N VAL A 40 -10.73 8.83 26.08
CA VAL A 40 -10.39 8.02 24.91
C VAL A 40 -9.29 8.73 24.14
N ARG A 41 -8.22 8.02 23.78
CA ARG A 41 -7.11 8.57 22.99
C ARG A 41 -7.15 8.08 21.55
N ILE A 42 -7.11 9.01 20.60
CA ILE A 42 -7.17 8.73 19.16
C ILE A 42 -6.03 9.45 18.43
N CYS A 43 -5.47 8.78 17.42
CA CYS A 43 -4.45 9.35 16.58
C CYS A 43 -5.01 10.48 15.71
N SER A 44 -4.47 11.69 15.85
CA SER A 44 -4.85 12.84 15.02
C SER A 44 -4.58 12.60 13.53
N SER A 45 -3.54 11.84 13.18
CA SER A 45 -3.14 11.57 11.80
C SER A 45 -3.83 10.36 11.15
N CYS A 46 -3.95 9.22 11.84
CA CYS A 46 -4.45 7.97 11.24
C CYS A 46 -5.75 7.43 11.87
N GLY A 47 -6.29 8.08 12.91
CA GLY A 47 -7.53 7.65 13.56
C GLY A 47 -7.41 6.43 14.48
N ALA A 48 -6.23 5.82 14.63
CA ALA A 48 -6.05 4.67 15.52
C ALA A 48 -6.46 5.00 16.97
N TYR A 49 -7.12 4.06 17.65
CA TYR A 49 -7.56 4.17 19.05
C TYR A 49 -6.56 3.49 19.99
N PHE A 50 -6.24 4.15 21.11
CA PHE A 50 -5.34 3.61 22.12
C PHE A 50 -6.10 2.80 23.19
N HIS A 51 -5.86 1.50 23.23
CA HIS A 51 -6.47 0.57 24.18
C HIS A 51 -5.42 -0.43 24.71
N ARG A 52 -5.47 -0.76 26.01
CA ARG A 52 -4.56 -1.75 26.66
C ARG A 52 -3.09 -1.62 26.25
N SER A 53 -2.58 -0.39 26.28
CA SER A 53 -1.19 -0.05 25.92
C SER A 53 -0.82 -0.31 24.45
N ARG A 54 -1.80 -0.38 23.54
CA ARG A 54 -1.59 -0.56 22.09
C ARG A 54 -2.49 0.40 21.31
N TRP A 55 -2.07 0.74 20.09
CA TRP A 55 -2.94 1.43 19.15
C TRP A 55 -3.57 0.43 18.19
N GLU A 56 -4.88 0.50 18.01
CA GLU A 56 -5.67 -0.38 17.17
C GLU A 56 -6.48 0.46 16.17
N ASN A 57 -6.59 -0.02 14.93
CA ASN A 57 -7.48 0.60 13.95
C ASN A 57 -8.87 0.02 14.16
N ILE A 58 -9.71 0.73 14.90
CA ILE A 58 -11.11 0.38 15.15
C ILE A 58 -11.93 1.43 14.41
N GLY A 59 -12.76 0.95 13.47
CA GLY A 59 -13.42 1.67 12.38
C GLY A 59 -13.57 3.18 12.58
N ASN A 60 -14.78 3.61 12.92
CA ASN A 60 -15.11 5.02 13.07
C ASN A 60 -15.06 5.46 14.55
N LEU A 61 -15.15 6.77 14.78
CA LEU A 61 -15.07 7.36 16.11
C LEU A 61 -16.17 6.87 17.07
N GLU A 62 -17.39 6.66 16.55
CA GLU A 62 -18.53 6.19 17.33
C GLU A 62 -18.31 4.76 17.83
N GLU A 63 -17.81 3.86 16.99
CA GLU A 63 -17.43 2.49 17.38
C GLU A 63 -16.39 2.49 18.50
N VAL A 64 -15.40 3.40 18.42
CA VAL A 64 -14.38 3.55 19.46
C VAL A 64 -15.01 4.03 20.77
N VAL A 65 -15.93 4.98 20.72
CA VAL A 65 -16.66 5.50 21.89
C VAL A 65 -17.47 4.38 22.54
N LEU A 66 -18.28 3.66 21.75
CA LEU A 66 -19.11 2.55 22.24
C LEU A 66 -18.26 1.46 22.88
N LYS A 67 -17.18 1.04 22.21
CA LYS A 67 -16.25 0.04 22.73
C LYS A 67 -15.55 0.51 24.00
N ALA A 68 -15.22 1.80 24.13
CA ALA A 68 -14.62 2.33 25.35
C ALA A 68 -15.59 2.28 26.53
N VAL A 69 -16.88 2.57 26.29
CA VAL A 69 -17.93 2.48 27.31
C VAL A 69 -18.19 1.02 27.70
N GLU A 70 -18.35 0.13 26.72
CA GLU A 70 -18.52 -1.31 26.95
C GLU A 70 -17.39 -1.89 27.81
N ASN A 71 -16.13 -1.53 27.53
CA ASN A 71 -14.98 -2.00 28.30
C ASN A 71 -14.89 -1.41 29.72
N ALA A 72 -15.50 -0.24 29.96
CA ALA A 72 -15.49 0.44 31.25
C ALA A 72 -16.72 0.12 32.10
N LEU A 73 -17.79 -0.39 31.47
CA LEU A 73 -19.03 -0.77 32.13
C LEU A 73 -18.79 -2.01 33.00
N PHE A 74 -18.97 -1.83 34.30
CA PHE A 74 -19.06 -2.95 35.23
C PHE A 74 -20.50 -3.44 35.27
N ILE A 75 -20.70 -4.76 35.13
CA ILE A 75 -21.98 -5.44 35.33
C ILE A 75 -21.78 -6.44 36.48
N HIS A 76 -22.68 -6.43 37.45
CA HIS A 76 -22.60 -7.28 38.63
C HIS A 76 -22.60 -8.77 38.22
N ASN A 77 -21.78 -9.59 38.88
CA ASN A 77 -21.61 -11.01 38.53
C ASN A 77 -22.86 -11.88 38.72
N GLU A 78 -23.79 -11.46 39.57
CA GLU A 78 -25.10 -12.10 39.77
C GLU A 78 -26.12 -11.82 38.63
N ALA A 79 -25.78 -10.95 37.68
CA ALA A 79 -26.63 -10.68 36.52
C ALA A 79 -26.58 -11.84 35.53
N GLY A 80 -27.70 -12.54 35.36
CA GLY A 80 -27.95 -13.48 34.27
C GLY A 80 -28.72 -12.82 33.13
N ASP A 81 -28.74 -13.48 31.95
CA ASP A 81 -29.50 -13.05 30.76
C ASP A 81 -29.35 -11.54 30.45
N VAL A 82 -28.10 -11.08 30.38
CA VAL A 82 -27.76 -9.66 30.24
C VAL A 82 -27.98 -9.17 28.81
N GLU A 83 -28.81 -8.16 28.65
CA GLU A 83 -28.95 -7.36 27.43
C GLU A 83 -28.39 -5.95 27.66
N LEU A 84 -27.44 -5.54 26.82
CA LEU A 84 -26.80 -4.22 26.89
C LEU A 84 -27.20 -3.38 25.67
N TYR A 85 -27.73 -2.19 25.94
CA TYR A 85 -28.03 -1.18 24.94
C TYR A 85 -27.20 0.08 25.21
N LEU A 86 -26.45 0.53 24.21
CA LEU A 86 -25.65 1.76 24.28
C LEU A 86 -26.20 2.77 23.27
N GLU A 87 -26.51 3.97 23.76
CA GLU A 87 -27.03 5.09 22.96
C GLU A 87 -26.01 6.25 23.00
N PRO A 88 -25.16 6.38 21.96
CA PRO A 88 -24.20 7.47 21.90
C PRO A 88 -24.86 8.74 21.34
N LYS A 89 -24.53 9.89 21.94
CA LYS A 89 -24.94 11.22 21.46
C LYS A 89 -23.72 12.13 21.34
N GLU A 90 -23.42 12.55 20.12
CA GLU A 90 -22.38 13.54 19.89
C GLU A 90 -22.84 14.91 20.42
N ILE A 91 -22.07 15.48 21.36
CA ILE A 91 -22.29 16.84 21.87
C ILE A 91 -21.38 17.80 21.12
N THR A 92 -20.13 17.39 20.92
CA THR A 92 -19.12 18.06 20.09
C THR A 92 -18.23 17.01 19.43
N PRO A 93 -17.39 17.37 18.46
CA PRO A 93 -16.42 16.45 17.85
C PRO A 93 -15.39 15.82 18.83
N TYR A 94 -15.39 16.25 20.10
CA TYR A 94 -14.49 15.77 21.15
C TYR A 94 -15.22 15.19 22.37
N ILE A 95 -16.55 15.30 22.43
CA ILE A 95 -17.33 14.92 23.61
C ILE A 95 -18.59 14.19 23.17
N TYR A 96 -18.73 12.96 23.65
CA TYR A 96 -19.92 12.14 23.50
C TYR A 96 -20.57 11.95 24.86
N MET A 97 -21.90 12.01 24.91
CA MET A 97 -22.67 11.51 26.04
C MET A 97 -23.19 10.13 25.66
N VAL A 98 -22.89 9.11 26.46
CA VAL A 98 -23.34 7.75 26.18
C VAL A 98 -24.23 7.28 27.32
N ARG A 99 -25.46 6.91 26.98
CA ARG A 99 -26.39 6.25 27.91
C ARG A 99 -26.28 4.75 27.74
N ALA A 100 -25.98 4.06 28.82
CA ALA A 100 -25.98 2.61 28.91
C ALA A 100 -27.25 2.15 29.62
N LYS A 101 -27.98 1.24 29.00
CA LYS A 101 -29.14 0.56 29.59
C LYS A 101 -28.84 -0.92 29.65
N VAL A 102 -29.05 -1.51 30.82
CA VAL A 102 -28.85 -2.94 31.05
C VAL A 102 -30.11 -3.54 31.61
N ASP A 103 -30.63 -4.53 30.89
CA ASP A 103 -31.68 -5.43 31.33
C ASP A 103 -31.05 -6.77 31.69
N ALA A 104 -31.36 -7.29 32.87
CA ALA A 104 -30.80 -8.54 33.36
C ALA A 104 -31.75 -9.25 34.33
N VAL A 105 -31.45 -10.51 34.63
CA VAL A 105 -32.12 -11.28 35.68
C VAL A 105 -31.18 -11.45 36.87
N VAL A 106 -31.58 -10.98 38.05
CA VAL A 106 -30.84 -11.13 39.31
C VAL A 106 -31.66 -11.98 40.26
N ARG A 107 -31.13 -13.15 40.64
CA ARG A 107 -31.80 -14.12 41.55
C ARG A 107 -33.24 -14.49 41.14
N GLY A 108 -33.48 -14.56 39.83
CA GLY A 108 -34.78 -14.91 39.24
C GLY A 108 -35.75 -13.73 39.08
N GLU A 109 -35.33 -12.51 39.42
CA GLU A 109 -36.12 -11.29 39.26
C GLU A 109 -35.56 -10.42 38.12
N PRO A 110 -36.43 -9.82 37.28
CA PRO A 110 -35.99 -8.86 36.28
C PRO A 110 -35.46 -7.59 36.97
N ALA A 111 -34.31 -7.12 36.51
CA ALA A 111 -33.63 -5.93 36.98
C ALA A 111 -33.24 -5.05 35.79
N HIS A 112 -33.50 -3.76 35.92
CA HIS A 112 -33.16 -2.75 34.93
C HIS A 112 -32.27 -1.69 35.58
N ALA A 113 -31.19 -1.31 34.91
CA ALA A 113 -30.36 -0.21 35.35
C ALA A 113 -29.87 0.65 34.18
N GLU A 114 -29.71 1.93 34.47
CA GLU A 114 -29.19 2.90 33.52
C GLU A 114 -28.04 3.69 34.13
N ALA A 115 -27.06 4.03 33.29
CA ALA A 115 -25.96 4.90 33.64
C ALA A 115 -25.61 5.79 32.44
N GLU A 116 -25.10 6.99 32.73
CA GLU A 116 -24.61 7.91 31.71
C GLU A 116 -23.13 8.21 31.94
N THR A 117 -22.37 8.35 30.86
CA THR A 117 -20.97 8.76 30.90
C THR A 117 -20.64 9.78 29.82
N GLU A 118 -19.83 10.76 30.19
CA GLU A 118 -19.22 11.69 29.25
C GLU A 118 -17.89 11.11 28.75
N VAL A 119 -17.82 10.78 27.45
CA VAL A 119 -16.60 10.31 26.80
C VAL A 119 -15.87 11.47 26.14
N ARG A 120 -14.68 11.78 26.67
CA ARG A 120 -13.78 12.83 26.17
C ARG A 120 -12.73 12.26 25.24
N VAL A 121 -12.75 12.70 23.99
CA VAL A 121 -11.80 12.28 22.95
C VAL A 121 -10.57 13.19 22.96
N GLN A 122 -9.43 12.61 23.33
CA GLN A 122 -8.11 13.23 23.27
C GLN A 122 -7.41 12.85 21.97
N ARG A 123 -7.05 13.85 21.16
CA ARG A 123 -6.27 13.63 19.95
C ARG A 123 -4.78 13.74 20.22
N THR A 124 -4.03 12.68 19.96
CA THR A 124 -2.57 12.61 20.18
C THR A 124 -1.94 11.70 19.15
N ALA A 125 -0.75 12.03 18.62
CA ALA A 125 -0.11 11.21 17.60
C ALA A 125 0.24 9.82 18.14
N CYS A 126 -0.08 8.77 17.39
CA CYS A 126 0.37 7.43 17.72
C CYS A 126 1.88 7.25 17.46
N ASP A 127 2.46 6.19 18.03
CA ASP A 127 3.90 5.93 17.91
C ASP A 127 4.37 5.83 16.45
N MET A 128 3.52 5.32 15.55
CA MET A 128 3.81 5.26 14.11
C MET A 128 3.87 6.67 13.52
N CYS A 129 2.77 7.43 13.62
CA CYS A 129 2.67 8.74 13.00
C CYS A 129 3.70 9.72 13.57
N SER A 130 4.00 9.61 14.86
CA SER A 130 5.08 10.36 15.49
C SER A 130 6.45 10.01 14.89
N ARG A 131 6.75 8.72 14.68
CA ARG A 131 7.99 8.27 14.02
C ARG A 131 8.08 8.75 12.58
N GLU A 132 6.99 8.59 11.81
CA GLU A 132 6.88 9.04 10.43
C GLU A 132 7.16 10.55 10.32
N SER A 133 6.46 11.37 11.11
CA SER A 133 6.68 12.82 11.15
C SER A 133 8.06 13.22 11.68
N GLY A 134 8.67 12.38 12.51
CA GLY A 134 9.99 12.62 13.10
C GLY A 134 11.16 12.23 12.19
N GLY A 135 10.90 11.81 10.95
CA GLY A 135 11.94 11.39 10.01
C GLY A 135 12.60 10.06 10.41
N TYR A 136 11.91 9.20 11.16
CA TYR A 136 12.41 7.86 11.48
C TYR A 136 12.44 6.99 10.21
N PHE A 137 13.58 6.34 9.97
CA PHE A 137 13.71 5.34 8.92
C PHE A 137 14.68 4.23 9.32
N GLU A 138 14.42 3.04 8.80
CA GLU A 138 15.25 1.84 8.92
C GLU A 138 15.99 1.54 7.61
N ALA A 139 15.48 2.03 6.49
CA ALA A 139 16.07 1.76 5.19
C ALA A 139 15.98 2.96 4.24
N ILE A 140 16.91 3.00 3.29
CA ILE A 140 16.91 3.96 2.18
C ILE A 140 16.91 3.16 0.88
N ILE A 141 15.97 3.42 -0.02
CA ILE A 141 15.98 2.88 -1.39
C ILE A 141 16.53 3.95 -2.30
N GLN A 142 17.76 3.74 -2.81
CA GLN A 142 18.42 4.65 -3.73
C GLN A 142 18.28 4.15 -5.15
N ILE A 143 17.39 4.79 -5.91
CA ILE A 143 17.02 4.38 -7.25
C ILE A 143 17.83 5.19 -8.25
N ARG A 144 18.68 4.53 -9.04
CA ARG A 144 19.40 5.11 -10.17
C ARG A 144 19.25 4.21 -11.40
N ALA A 145 19.77 4.62 -12.55
CA ALA A 145 19.84 3.77 -13.75
C ALA A 145 21.30 3.49 -14.14
N ALA A 146 21.53 2.38 -14.84
CA ALA A 146 22.84 2.06 -15.42
C ALA A 146 23.03 2.86 -16.72
N GLY A 147 24.21 3.46 -16.93
CA GLY A 147 24.56 4.13 -18.20
C GLY A 147 23.77 5.42 -18.54
N ARG A 148 22.76 5.79 -17.75
CA ARG A 148 21.90 6.96 -17.98
C ARG A 148 21.25 7.46 -16.69
N PHE A 149 20.51 8.56 -16.78
CA PHE A 149 19.58 8.97 -15.73
C PHE A 149 18.20 8.32 -15.90
N PRO A 150 17.50 7.99 -14.80
CA PRO A 150 16.10 7.62 -14.83
C PRO A 150 15.24 8.72 -15.47
N THR A 151 14.20 8.37 -16.22
CA THR A 151 13.21 9.37 -16.65
C THR A 151 12.30 9.77 -15.50
N GLU A 152 11.63 10.92 -15.65
CA GLU A 152 10.58 11.36 -14.74
C GLU A 152 9.48 10.30 -14.56
N GLU A 153 9.11 9.60 -15.65
CA GLU A 153 8.14 8.51 -15.60
C GLU A 153 8.63 7.33 -14.75
N GLU A 154 9.89 6.90 -14.90
CA GLU A 154 10.46 5.82 -14.09
C GLU A 154 10.52 6.22 -12.61
N LYS A 155 10.94 7.46 -12.30
CA LYS A 155 10.97 7.98 -10.92
C LYS A 155 9.57 8.00 -10.31
N ARG A 156 8.60 8.55 -11.04
CA ARG A 156 7.19 8.59 -10.62
C ARG A 156 6.62 7.18 -10.42
N ARG A 157 6.92 6.24 -11.31
CA ARG A 157 6.43 4.86 -11.20
C ARG A 157 7.05 4.11 -10.03
N CYS A 158 8.36 4.26 -9.80
CA CYS A 158 9.00 3.69 -8.60
C CYS A 158 8.37 4.22 -7.30
N ALA A 159 8.14 5.53 -7.22
CA ALA A 159 7.49 6.15 -6.06
C ALA A 159 6.04 5.66 -5.90
N ALA A 160 5.30 5.45 -7.00
CA ALA A 160 3.95 4.90 -6.97
C ALA A 160 3.95 3.46 -6.42
N ILE A 161 4.81 2.58 -6.96
CA ILE A 161 4.97 1.19 -6.48
C ILE A 161 5.28 1.18 -4.98
N ALA A 162 6.18 2.05 -4.51
CA ALA A 162 6.53 2.14 -3.10
C ALA A 162 5.33 2.54 -2.23
N ARG A 163 4.54 3.55 -2.65
CA ARG A 163 3.34 3.99 -1.93
C ARG A 163 2.25 2.91 -1.88
N GLU A 164 1.93 2.31 -3.02
CA GLU A 164 0.94 1.23 -3.15
C GLU A 164 1.31 0.04 -2.25
N ALA A 165 2.59 -0.32 -2.24
CA ALA A 165 3.14 -1.38 -1.39
C ALA A 165 3.02 -1.06 0.11
N MET A 166 3.42 0.15 0.53
CA MET A 166 3.31 0.57 1.92
C MET A 166 1.85 0.54 2.39
N GLU A 167 0.92 1.05 1.57
CA GLU A 167 -0.49 1.04 1.93
C GLU A 167 -1.05 -0.38 2.07
N SER A 168 -0.68 -1.29 1.16
CA SER A 168 -1.05 -2.70 1.26
C SER A 168 -0.54 -3.37 2.55
N MET A 169 0.72 -3.10 2.93
CA MET A 169 1.32 -3.66 4.14
C MET A 169 0.72 -3.03 5.42
N LYS A 170 0.43 -1.73 5.40
CA LYS A 170 -0.23 -1.03 6.50
C LYS A 170 -1.62 -1.60 6.77
N LYS A 171 -2.40 -1.91 5.72
CA LYS A 171 -3.71 -2.59 5.83
C LYS A 171 -3.59 -3.99 6.44
N LYS A 172 -2.46 -4.68 6.24
CA LYS A 172 -2.15 -5.99 6.86
C LYS A 172 -1.60 -5.88 8.28
N GLY A 173 -1.48 -4.67 8.84
CA GLY A 173 -1.05 -4.42 10.21
C GLY A 173 0.44 -4.11 10.38
N ASP A 174 1.23 -3.97 9.31
CA ASP A 174 2.61 -3.50 9.43
C ASP A 174 2.62 -2.00 9.76
N ARG A 175 2.93 -1.68 11.01
CA ARG A 175 2.94 -0.31 11.51
C ARG A 175 4.14 0.50 11.06
N LEU A 176 5.19 -0.12 10.52
CA LEU A 176 6.37 0.57 10.02
C LEU A 176 6.37 0.68 8.49
N ALA A 177 5.26 0.29 7.84
CA ALA A 177 5.04 0.46 6.41
C ALA A 177 4.64 1.91 6.07
N PHE A 178 5.62 2.81 6.10
CA PHE A 178 5.49 4.20 5.67
C PHE A 178 6.76 4.70 4.98
N ILE A 179 6.62 5.78 4.20
CA ILE A 179 7.73 6.51 3.58
C ILE A 179 7.89 7.80 4.38
N SER A 180 9.01 7.97 5.08
CA SER A 180 9.24 9.14 5.93
C SER A 180 9.65 10.38 5.12
N ASP A 181 10.38 10.16 4.02
CA ASP A 181 10.84 11.22 3.13
C ASP A 181 11.12 10.67 1.73
N SER A 182 11.06 11.54 0.73
CA SER A 182 11.32 11.24 -0.68
C SER A 182 12.11 12.38 -1.31
N GLN A 183 13.36 12.11 -1.65
CA GLN A 183 14.28 13.10 -2.21
C GLN A 183 14.54 12.80 -3.67
N GLU A 184 14.08 13.68 -4.55
CA GLU A 184 14.24 13.56 -5.99
C GLU A 184 15.40 14.41 -6.49
N GLN A 185 16.26 13.80 -7.31
CA GLN A 185 17.42 14.42 -7.94
C GLN A 185 17.44 14.07 -9.43
N LYS A 186 18.37 14.69 -10.18
CA LYS A 186 18.54 14.40 -11.61
C LYS A 186 19.00 12.95 -11.82
N GLU A 187 19.87 12.47 -10.93
CA GLU A 187 20.46 11.14 -10.99
C GLU A 187 19.46 10.03 -10.64
N GLY A 188 18.39 10.36 -9.91
CA GLY A 188 17.35 9.42 -9.51
C GLY A 188 16.57 9.87 -8.27
N ILE A 189 16.06 8.91 -7.49
CA ILE A 189 15.21 9.18 -6.32
C ILE A 189 15.66 8.35 -5.12
N ASP A 190 15.67 8.96 -3.93
CA ASP A 190 15.96 8.32 -2.66
C ASP A 190 14.70 8.29 -1.79
N LEU A 191 14.26 7.08 -1.41
CA LEU A 191 13.08 6.86 -0.57
C LEU A 191 13.50 6.42 0.82
N TYR A 192 13.12 7.18 1.84
CA TYR A 192 13.39 6.85 3.24
C TYR A 192 12.21 6.07 3.81
N MET A 193 12.49 4.86 4.28
CA MET A 193 11.48 3.85 4.56
C MET A 193 11.47 3.47 6.05
N GLY A 194 10.29 3.42 6.65
CA GLY A 194 10.10 3.07 8.05
C GLY A 194 10.48 1.62 8.40
N SER A 195 10.44 0.71 7.43
CA SER A 195 10.66 -0.74 7.61
C SER A 195 11.63 -1.31 6.59
N MET A 196 12.67 -2.00 7.06
CA MET A 196 13.63 -2.72 6.21
C MET A 196 12.97 -3.83 5.38
N ASN A 197 12.04 -4.59 5.98
CA ASN A 197 11.39 -5.71 5.30
C ASN A 197 10.45 -5.23 4.19
N ALA A 198 9.68 -4.19 4.48
CA ALA A 198 8.81 -3.55 3.51
C ALA A 198 9.63 -2.99 2.33
N SER A 199 10.78 -2.38 2.61
CA SER A 199 11.70 -1.84 1.60
C SER A 199 12.19 -2.92 0.63
N ARG A 200 12.63 -4.08 1.15
CA ARG A 200 13.06 -5.19 0.30
C ARG A 200 11.95 -5.69 -0.62
N GLN A 201 10.72 -5.71 -0.14
CA GLN A 201 9.57 -6.09 -0.96
C GLN A 201 9.31 -5.05 -2.06
N VAL A 202 9.38 -3.75 -1.75
CA VAL A 202 9.29 -2.66 -2.73
C VAL A 202 10.33 -2.83 -3.83
N CYS A 203 11.60 -3.04 -3.48
CA CYS A 203 12.66 -3.23 -4.48
C CYS A 203 12.37 -4.41 -5.41
N ARG A 204 11.81 -5.52 -4.89
CA ARG A 204 11.41 -6.67 -5.71
C ARG A 204 10.25 -6.35 -6.66
N MET A 205 9.27 -5.57 -6.22
CA MET A 205 8.16 -5.14 -7.08
C MET A 205 8.63 -4.19 -8.17
N ILE A 206 9.54 -3.26 -7.85
CA ILE A 206 10.15 -2.40 -8.87
C ILE A 206 10.93 -3.22 -9.89
N ILE A 207 11.75 -4.19 -9.46
CA ILE A 207 12.44 -5.09 -10.39
C ILE A 207 11.47 -5.90 -11.24
N SER A 208 10.37 -6.37 -10.65
CA SER A 208 9.38 -7.16 -11.39
C SER A 208 8.73 -6.36 -12.52
N GLU A 209 8.60 -5.05 -12.36
CA GLU A 209 7.90 -4.19 -13.31
C GLU A 209 8.86 -3.48 -14.28
N LEU A 210 9.89 -2.83 -13.75
CA LEU A 210 10.83 -2.00 -14.51
C LEU A 210 12.17 -2.69 -14.77
N GLY A 211 12.39 -3.86 -14.16
CA GLY A 211 13.62 -4.60 -14.31
C GLY A 211 14.78 -4.08 -13.47
N GLY A 212 15.99 -4.48 -13.86
CA GLY A 212 17.23 -4.08 -13.19
C GLY A 212 17.61 -4.96 -11.99
N SER A 213 18.34 -4.38 -11.04
CA SER A 213 18.88 -5.09 -9.87
C SER A 213 19.02 -4.16 -8.66
N PHE A 214 19.18 -4.73 -7.46
CA PHE A 214 19.58 -3.97 -6.27
C PHE A 214 20.59 -4.76 -5.43
N ALA A 215 21.41 -4.03 -4.68
CA ALA A 215 22.27 -4.56 -3.63
C ALA A 215 21.88 -3.98 -2.26
N GLU A 216 22.13 -4.72 -1.19
CA GLU A 216 21.86 -4.30 0.18
C GLU A 216 23.17 -3.98 0.89
N SER A 217 23.25 -2.82 1.54
CA SER A 217 24.41 -2.41 2.35
C SER A 217 23.95 -2.02 3.76
N PRO A 218 24.23 -2.85 4.78
CA PRO A 218 23.89 -2.52 6.16
C PRO A 218 24.92 -1.57 6.80
N THR A 219 24.43 -0.58 7.53
CA THR A 219 25.23 0.39 8.29
C THR A 219 24.85 0.31 9.76
N LEU A 220 25.83 0.07 10.63
CA LEU A 220 25.62 0.06 12.08
C LEU A 220 25.36 1.49 12.57
N VAL A 221 24.20 1.73 13.17
CA VAL A 221 23.81 3.06 13.68
C VAL A 221 23.77 3.14 15.20
N GLY A 222 23.84 2.01 15.89
CA GLY A 222 23.90 1.97 17.35
C GLY A 222 23.66 0.59 17.92
N MET A 223 23.37 0.55 19.22
CA MET A 223 23.06 -0.67 19.95
C MET A 223 21.87 -0.40 20.88
N LYS A 224 20.92 -1.33 20.92
CA LYS A 224 19.77 -1.29 21.82
C LYS A 224 19.58 -2.66 22.46
N ASP A 225 19.48 -2.69 23.79
CA ASP A 225 19.30 -3.91 24.57
C ASP A 225 20.36 -4.99 24.23
N GLY A 226 21.61 -4.56 24.02
CA GLY A 226 22.73 -5.42 23.63
C GLY A 226 22.71 -5.93 22.18
N LYS A 227 21.74 -5.51 21.37
CA LYS A 227 21.65 -5.85 19.93
C LYS A 227 22.03 -4.66 19.06
N ASN A 228 22.85 -4.92 18.05
CA ASN A 228 23.22 -3.93 17.04
C ASN A 228 21.98 -3.49 16.24
N LEU A 229 21.79 -2.18 16.11
CA LEU A 229 20.80 -1.56 15.24
C LEU A 229 21.46 -1.17 13.93
N TYR A 230 20.91 -1.67 12.83
CA TYR A 230 21.40 -1.37 11.48
C TYR A 230 20.35 -0.57 10.70
N ARG A 231 20.82 0.34 9.85
CA ARG A 231 20.05 0.87 8.73
C ARG A 231 20.52 0.19 7.45
N ILE A 232 19.61 -0.12 6.52
CA ILE A 232 19.97 -0.74 5.24
C ILE A 232 19.78 0.24 4.09
N THR A 233 20.82 0.42 3.29
CA THR A 233 20.71 1.09 1.99
C THR A 233 20.52 0.05 0.89
N PHE A 234 19.41 0.15 0.17
CA PHE A 234 19.11 -0.60 -1.04
C PHE A 234 19.59 0.21 -2.25
N ALA A 235 20.75 -0.12 -2.78
CA ALA A 235 21.30 0.52 -3.97
C ALA A 235 20.70 -0.14 -5.22
N MET A 236 19.67 0.48 -5.78
CA MET A 236 18.95 -0.03 -6.94
C MET A 236 19.47 0.61 -8.24
N ARG A 237 19.52 -0.22 -9.29
CA ARG A 237 19.95 0.14 -10.64
C ARG A 237 18.92 -0.36 -11.64
N LEU A 238 18.11 0.57 -12.15
CA LEU A 238 17.25 0.35 -13.30
C LEU A 238 18.09 0.03 -14.55
N PRO A 239 17.52 -0.71 -15.51
CA PRO A 239 18.24 -1.10 -16.72
C PRO A 239 18.72 0.09 -17.55
N GLU A 240 19.85 -0.08 -18.22
CA GLU A 240 20.34 0.89 -19.22
C GLU A 240 19.35 1.03 -20.38
N PHE A 241 18.94 -0.11 -20.95
CA PHE A 241 17.96 -0.16 -22.03
C PHE A 241 16.59 -0.62 -21.52
N ARG A 242 15.54 0.04 -21.99
CA ARG A 242 14.16 -0.19 -21.59
C ARG A 242 13.40 -1.02 -22.62
N PRO A 243 12.30 -1.67 -22.24
CA PRO A 243 11.32 -2.16 -23.21
C PRO A 243 10.99 -1.07 -24.24
N GLY A 244 11.10 -1.43 -25.52
CA GLY A 244 10.90 -0.55 -26.66
C GLY A 244 12.12 0.23 -27.13
N ASP A 245 13.22 0.26 -26.38
CA ASP A 245 14.47 0.79 -26.93
C ASP A 245 14.97 -0.09 -28.07
N VAL A 246 15.52 0.54 -29.12
CA VAL A 246 16.21 -0.14 -30.21
C VAL A 246 17.70 0.13 -30.06
N ILE A 247 18.47 -0.95 -30.04
CA ILE A 247 19.92 -0.90 -29.83
C ILE A 247 20.66 -1.51 -31.01
N ARG A 248 21.87 -1.00 -31.27
CA ARG A 248 22.87 -1.65 -32.12
C ARG A 248 23.85 -2.41 -31.23
N PHE A 249 23.98 -3.71 -31.45
CA PHE A 249 24.93 -4.55 -30.72
C PHE A 249 25.57 -5.58 -31.65
N ARG A 250 26.91 -5.54 -31.73
CA ARG A 250 27.71 -6.42 -32.61
C ARG A 250 27.20 -6.48 -34.06
N GLY A 251 26.80 -5.32 -34.58
CA GLY A 251 26.29 -5.16 -35.95
C GLY A 251 24.82 -5.53 -36.17
N ARG A 252 24.12 -5.99 -35.13
CA ARG A 252 22.69 -6.33 -35.18
C ARG A 252 21.83 -5.22 -34.60
N ILE A 253 20.65 -5.03 -35.17
CA ILE A 253 19.64 -4.07 -34.70
C ILE A 253 18.59 -4.82 -33.89
N ILE A 254 18.50 -4.52 -32.60
CA ILE A 254 17.71 -5.29 -31.65
C ILE A 254 16.73 -4.36 -30.94
N GLN A 255 15.45 -4.69 -31.01
CA GLN A 255 14.43 -4.12 -30.14
C GLN A 255 14.43 -4.83 -28.79
N ILE A 256 14.57 -4.08 -27.71
CA ILE A 256 14.49 -4.58 -26.34
C ILE A 256 13.03 -4.82 -25.96
N ARG A 257 12.75 -6.01 -25.41
CA ARG A 257 11.41 -6.41 -24.92
C ARG A 257 11.33 -6.41 -23.41
N SER A 258 12.39 -6.85 -22.74
CA SER A 258 12.49 -6.80 -21.28
C SER A 258 13.94 -6.77 -20.84
N SER A 259 14.21 -6.10 -19.71
CA SER A 259 15.56 -5.93 -19.18
C SER A 259 15.60 -6.21 -17.68
N GLY A 260 16.01 -7.42 -17.29
CA GLY A 260 16.19 -7.80 -15.89
C GLY A 260 17.56 -8.44 -15.68
N LYS A 261 17.58 -9.60 -14.99
CA LYS A 261 18.77 -10.47 -14.94
C LYS A 261 19.24 -10.92 -16.33
N LYS A 262 18.29 -11.05 -17.26
CA LYS A 262 18.53 -11.26 -18.69
C LYS A 262 17.83 -10.14 -19.43
N VAL A 263 18.43 -9.73 -20.54
CA VAL A 263 17.84 -8.81 -21.50
C VAL A 263 17.32 -9.65 -22.65
N ASN A 264 16.02 -9.55 -22.91
CA ASN A 264 15.36 -10.20 -24.02
C ASN A 264 15.03 -9.15 -25.07
N GLY A 265 15.25 -9.50 -26.33
CA GLY A 265 14.93 -8.65 -27.46
C GLY A 265 14.61 -9.46 -28.70
N ILE A 266 14.33 -8.75 -29.78
CA ILE A 266 14.10 -9.31 -31.11
C ILE A 266 14.94 -8.52 -32.11
N SER A 267 15.60 -9.23 -33.01
CA SER A 267 16.32 -8.64 -34.12
C SER A 267 15.32 -8.06 -35.12
N LEU A 268 15.38 -6.75 -35.39
CA LEU A 268 14.50 -6.08 -36.34
C LEU A 268 14.79 -6.47 -37.79
N GLU A 269 15.92 -7.11 -38.06
CA GLU A 269 16.32 -7.53 -39.39
C GLU A 269 15.65 -8.83 -39.85
N ASP A 270 15.42 -9.77 -38.93
CA ASP A 270 15.01 -11.14 -39.26
C ASP A 270 13.99 -11.75 -38.27
N GLY A 271 13.57 -10.99 -37.25
CA GLY A 271 12.63 -11.46 -36.22
C GLY A 271 13.21 -12.48 -35.24
N SER A 272 14.50 -12.82 -35.33
CA SER A 272 15.11 -13.81 -34.46
C SER A 272 15.20 -13.32 -33.02
N ARG A 273 15.00 -14.24 -32.06
CA ARG A 273 15.08 -13.94 -30.63
C ARG A 273 16.51 -13.56 -30.25
N PHE A 274 16.63 -12.52 -29.44
CA PHE A 274 17.88 -12.10 -28.83
C PHE A 274 17.79 -12.27 -27.31
N ILE A 275 18.80 -12.90 -26.72
CA ILE A 275 18.92 -13.04 -25.26
C ILE A 275 20.37 -12.76 -24.90
N SER A 276 20.58 -11.88 -23.93
CA SER A 276 21.90 -11.58 -23.38
C SER A 276 21.80 -11.19 -21.91
N THR A 277 22.93 -10.93 -21.27
CA THR A 277 23.01 -10.34 -19.92
C THR A 277 23.32 -8.84 -20.00
N PRO A 278 22.94 -8.04 -19.00
CA PRO A 278 23.37 -6.64 -18.93
C PRO A 278 24.89 -6.45 -19.05
N GLU A 279 25.68 -7.36 -18.49
CA GLU A 279 27.14 -7.33 -18.56
C GLU A 279 27.68 -7.58 -19.97
N GLU A 280 27.08 -8.50 -20.73
CA GLU A 280 27.44 -8.79 -22.11
C GLU A 280 27.06 -7.67 -23.08
N LEU A 281 25.99 -6.94 -22.76
CA LEU A 281 25.47 -5.82 -23.55
C LEU A 281 26.29 -4.53 -23.41
N LYS A 282 27.38 -4.54 -22.65
CA LYS A 282 28.30 -3.39 -22.59
C LYS A 282 28.80 -3.03 -23.99
N GLY A 283 28.70 -1.74 -24.32
CA GLY A 283 29.05 -1.23 -25.64
C GLY A 283 27.94 -1.36 -26.69
N ALA A 284 26.75 -1.83 -26.31
CA ALA A 284 25.55 -1.60 -27.10
C ALA A 284 25.23 -0.11 -27.15
N GLU A 285 24.78 0.36 -28.30
CA GLU A 285 24.40 1.75 -28.52
C GLU A 285 22.88 1.82 -28.64
N LYS A 286 22.22 2.70 -27.89
CA LYS A 286 20.81 3.01 -28.13
C LYS A 286 20.72 3.94 -29.34
N ILE A 287 19.98 3.51 -30.36
CA ILE A 287 19.87 4.22 -31.64
C ILE A 287 18.50 4.87 -31.84
N ALA A 288 17.45 4.32 -31.20
CA ALA A 288 16.08 4.82 -31.31
C ALA A 288 15.18 4.22 -30.21
N ASN A 289 13.93 4.66 -30.14
CA ASN A 289 12.86 3.95 -29.44
C ASN A 289 11.73 3.62 -30.43
N ILE A 290 11.03 2.51 -30.24
CA ILE A 290 9.90 2.15 -31.11
C ILE A 290 8.75 3.17 -31.06
N GLY A 291 8.66 3.98 -30.00
CA GLY A 291 7.72 5.11 -29.93
C GLY A 291 8.04 6.23 -30.92
N ASP A 292 9.25 6.26 -31.49
CA ASP A 292 9.65 7.21 -32.53
C ASP A 292 9.26 6.71 -33.95
N ALA A 293 8.56 5.59 -34.05
CA ALA A 293 8.14 5.02 -35.33
C ALA A 293 7.11 5.92 -36.02
N VAL A 294 7.21 5.97 -37.34
CA VAL A 294 6.31 6.74 -38.22
C VAL A 294 5.59 5.81 -39.18
N LEU A 295 4.37 6.18 -39.56
CA LEU A 295 3.64 5.43 -40.58
C LEU A 295 4.15 5.78 -41.98
N THR A 296 4.32 4.76 -42.82
CA THR A 296 4.63 4.93 -44.24
C THR A 296 3.87 3.92 -45.09
N VAL A 297 3.75 4.19 -46.38
CA VAL A 297 3.05 3.32 -47.33
C VAL A 297 3.92 2.13 -47.70
N LEU A 298 3.36 0.94 -47.54
CA LEU A 298 3.89 -0.31 -48.09
C LEU A 298 3.59 -0.35 -49.59
N VAL A 299 4.62 -0.20 -50.43
CA VAL A 299 4.48 -0.16 -51.89
C VAL A 299 4.27 -1.56 -52.46
N SER A 300 5.09 -2.54 -52.05
CA SER A 300 4.96 -3.93 -52.50
C SER A 300 5.61 -4.90 -51.52
N ILE A 301 5.26 -6.18 -51.65
CA ILE A 301 5.78 -7.28 -50.82
C ILE A 301 6.48 -8.27 -51.75
N GLU A 302 7.75 -8.53 -51.46
CA GLU A 302 8.54 -9.57 -52.13
C GLU A 302 8.75 -10.78 -51.20
N GLU A 303 9.53 -11.76 -51.66
CA GLU A 303 9.79 -13.00 -50.92
C GLU A 303 10.52 -12.71 -49.58
N ASN A 304 11.64 -11.97 -49.65
CA ASN A 304 12.50 -11.66 -48.49
C ASN A 304 12.64 -10.15 -48.19
N ALA A 305 11.95 -9.30 -48.96
CA ALA A 305 12.00 -7.85 -48.81
C ALA A 305 10.59 -7.25 -48.93
N ILE A 306 10.46 -6.01 -48.48
CA ILE A 306 9.29 -5.17 -48.73
C ILE A 306 9.77 -3.81 -49.24
N LEU A 307 8.98 -3.22 -50.14
CA LEU A 307 9.24 -1.87 -50.64
C LEU A 307 8.38 -0.90 -49.85
N VAL A 308 8.99 0.12 -49.25
CA VAL A 308 8.30 1.17 -48.49
C VAL A 308 8.68 2.54 -49.03
N LEU A 309 7.85 3.54 -48.78
CA LEU A 309 8.29 4.93 -48.97
C LEU A 309 9.17 5.35 -47.79
N ASP A 310 10.33 5.93 -48.07
CA ASP A 310 11.11 6.61 -47.04
C ASP A 310 10.28 7.78 -46.47
N PRO A 311 10.06 7.85 -45.14
CA PRO A 311 9.17 8.83 -44.54
C PRO A 311 9.66 10.28 -44.66
N GLU A 312 10.93 10.51 -45.00
CA GLU A 312 11.52 11.83 -45.16
C GLU A 312 11.72 12.20 -46.64
N THR A 313 12.21 11.26 -47.46
CA THR A 313 12.54 11.53 -48.87
C THR A 313 11.44 11.14 -49.85
N TYR A 314 10.45 10.35 -49.41
CA TYR A 314 9.39 9.76 -50.24
C TYR A 314 9.92 8.89 -51.41
N GLU A 315 11.18 8.48 -51.35
CA GLU A 315 11.75 7.53 -52.31
C GLU A 315 11.32 6.10 -51.93
N THR A 316 11.16 5.24 -52.93
CA THR A 316 10.88 3.81 -52.67
C THR A 316 12.16 3.10 -52.27
N VAL A 317 12.18 2.53 -51.06
CA VAL A 317 13.34 1.84 -50.48
C VAL A 317 12.98 0.38 -50.20
N ALA A 318 13.88 -0.53 -50.57
CA ALA A 318 13.76 -1.94 -50.23
C ALA A 318 14.34 -2.20 -48.83
N ILE A 319 13.53 -2.80 -47.95
CA ILE A 319 13.94 -3.18 -46.59
C ILE A 319 13.68 -4.66 -46.34
N LYS A 320 14.39 -5.25 -45.37
CA LYS A 320 14.17 -6.65 -44.99
C LYS A 320 12.74 -6.84 -44.48
N LYS A 321 12.11 -7.92 -44.93
CA LYS A 321 10.77 -8.29 -44.51
C LYS A 321 10.84 -8.88 -43.08
N PRO A 322 10.18 -8.27 -42.08
CA PRO A 322 10.17 -8.84 -40.74
C PRO A 322 9.38 -10.16 -40.72
N MET A 323 9.65 -11.03 -39.75
CA MET A 323 8.87 -12.25 -39.53
C MET A 323 8.35 -12.33 -38.09
N PRO A 324 7.04 -12.56 -37.88
CA PRO A 324 5.97 -12.63 -38.88
C PRO A 324 5.56 -11.24 -39.41
N PHE A 325 5.09 -11.15 -40.66
CA PHE A 325 4.60 -9.90 -41.27
C PHE A 325 3.23 -10.11 -41.91
N HIS A 326 2.27 -9.29 -41.51
CA HIS A 326 0.88 -9.31 -41.98
C HIS A 326 0.48 -7.89 -42.36
N ALA A 327 0.56 -7.57 -43.65
CA ALA A 327 0.09 -6.32 -44.24
C ALA A 327 -0.16 -6.53 -45.73
N GLU A 328 -0.94 -5.64 -46.34
CA GLU A 328 -1.24 -5.67 -47.78
C GLU A 328 -0.57 -4.48 -48.47
N ALA A 329 -0.12 -4.67 -49.72
CA ALA A 329 0.41 -3.57 -50.51
C ALA A 329 -0.62 -2.43 -50.63
N GLY A 330 -0.17 -1.19 -50.46
CA GLY A 330 -1.01 0.01 -50.37
C GLY A 330 -1.44 0.39 -48.94
N SER A 331 -1.22 -0.46 -47.94
CA SER A 331 -1.48 -0.12 -46.53
C SER A 331 -0.37 0.73 -45.91
N GLU A 332 -0.69 1.43 -44.82
CA GLU A 332 0.30 2.11 -43.99
C GLU A 332 0.84 1.16 -42.92
N ILE A 333 2.17 1.08 -42.82
CA ILE A 333 2.87 0.28 -41.81
C ILE A 333 3.81 1.16 -40.99
N PRO A 334 4.03 0.81 -39.70
CA PRO A 334 5.00 1.53 -38.89
C PRO A 334 6.42 1.15 -39.28
N VAL A 335 7.23 2.15 -39.53
CA VAL A 335 8.66 2.01 -39.78
C VAL A 335 9.46 2.87 -38.81
N LEU A 336 10.63 2.37 -38.44
CA LEU A 336 11.61 3.09 -37.66
C LEU A 336 12.79 3.45 -38.56
N LYS A 337 12.95 4.73 -38.86
CA LYS A 337 14.11 5.25 -39.58
C LYS A 337 15.22 5.53 -38.59
N THR A 338 16.40 4.99 -38.86
CA THR A 338 17.62 5.20 -38.07
C THR A 338 18.79 5.52 -39.01
N GLU A 339 19.93 5.93 -38.46
CA GLU A 339 21.17 6.08 -39.24
C GLU A 339 21.66 4.77 -39.88
N TYR A 340 21.14 3.62 -39.44
CA TYR A 340 21.49 2.29 -39.93
C TYR A 340 20.47 1.70 -40.91
N GLY A 341 19.45 2.48 -41.29
CA GLY A 341 18.42 2.10 -42.24
C GLY A 341 16.99 2.21 -41.69
N ILE A 342 16.04 1.79 -42.53
CA ILE A 342 14.62 1.75 -42.21
C ILE A 342 14.24 0.32 -41.83
N PHE A 343 13.56 0.17 -40.70
CA PHE A 343 13.12 -1.12 -40.17
C PHE A 343 11.61 -1.12 -40.02
N ALA A 344 10.93 -2.07 -40.65
CA ALA A 344 9.50 -2.27 -40.42
C ALA A 344 9.25 -2.90 -39.05
N LEU A 345 8.27 -2.38 -38.34
CA LEU A 345 7.83 -2.90 -37.05
C LEU A 345 6.54 -3.71 -37.24
N ALA A 346 6.30 -4.70 -36.37
CA ALA A 346 4.99 -5.33 -36.35
C ALA A 346 3.96 -4.36 -35.76
N HIS A 347 2.72 -4.36 -36.25
CA HIS A 347 1.65 -3.52 -35.68
C HIS A 347 1.40 -3.77 -34.18
N SER A 348 1.74 -4.97 -33.67
CA SER A 348 1.66 -5.31 -32.25
C SER A 348 2.71 -4.60 -31.38
N ASP A 349 3.71 -3.99 -31.99
CA ASP A 349 4.88 -3.45 -31.30
C ASP A 349 4.78 -1.95 -31.06
N VAL A 350 3.93 -1.25 -31.81
CA VAL A 350 3.70 0.18 -31.60
C VAL A 350 2.62 0.35 -30.54
N PRO A 351 2.85 1.13 -29.47
CA PRO A 351 1.78 1.51 -28.55
C PRO A 351 0.67 2.18 -29.36
N GLN A 352 -0.53 1.59 -29.38
CA GLN A 352 -1.68 2.28 -29.94
C GLN A 352 -1.92 3.54 -29.10
N GLU A 353 -1.84 4.72 -29.72
CA GLU A 353 -2.34 5.94 -29.10
C GLU A 353 -3.79 5.69 -28.67
N LYS A 354 -4.06 5.88 -27.38
CA LYS A 354 -5.42 5.88 -26.83
C LYS A 354 -6.01 7.26 -26.89
#